data_AF-A0A2M9M431-F1
#
_entry.id   AF-A0A2M9M431-F1
#
_cell.length_a   1.000
_cell.length_b   1.000
_cell.length_c   1.000
_cell.angle_alpha   90.00
_cell.angle_beta   90.00
_cell.angle_gamma   90.00
#
_symmetry.space_group_name_H-M   'P 1'
#
loop_
_entity.id
_entity.type
_entity.pdbx_description
1 polymer ?
#
loop_
_entity_poly.entity_id
_entity_poly.type
_entity_poly.pdbx_seq_one_letter_code
_entity_poly.pdbx_strand_id
1 'polypeptide(L)' 'MVFVELAELGKVFAAGDAAGVVESTKAASDTYAPIGGEVIAVNEEVFDSPEFINEEPYESWIFKLKPTCG' A
#
# COMPACT_ATOMS: atom_id res chain seq x y z
N MET A 1 13.06 -4.26 1.83
CA MET A 1 12.22 -3.53 2.80
C MET A 1 12.31 -4.26 4.14
N VAL A 2 11.87 -3.68 5.26
CA VAL A 2 11.74 -4.45 6.52
C VAL A 2 10.31 -4.50 7.07
N PHE A 3 9.48 -3.52 6.72
CA PHE A 3 8.10 -3.48 7.17
C PHE A 3 7.22 -2.71 6.17
N VAL A 4 5.97 -3.13 6.06
CA VAL A 4 4.92 -2.51 5.23
C VAL A 4 3.63 -2.48 6.04
N GLU A 5 3.05 -1.31 6.22
CA GLU A 5 1.73 -1.16 6.81
C GLU A 5 0.67 -1.31 5.72
N LEU A 6 -0.17 -2.34 5.86
CA LEU A 6 -1.29 -2.57 4.97
C LEU A 6 -2.49 -1.71 5.36
N ALA A 7 -3.20 -1.19 4.36
CA ALA A 7 -4.49 -0.54 4.59
C ALA A 7 -5.57 -1.56 5.01
N GLU A 8 -6.64 -1.10 5.65
CA GLU A 8 -7.78 -1.98 5.98
C GLU A 8 -8.68 -2.20 4.75
N LEU A 9 -9.11 -3.45 4.54
CA LEU A 9 -10.13 -3.77 3.53
C LEU A 9 -11.43 -2.99 3.82
N GLY A 10 -12.00 -2.39 2.77
CA GLY A 10 -13.20 -1.55 2.88
C GLY A 10 -12.92 -0.11 3.34
N LYS A 11 -11.67 0.25 3.65
CA LYS A 11 -11.31 1.63 3.96
C LYS A 11 -11.45 2.52 2.72
N VAL A 12 -12.01 3.71 2.90
CA VAL A 12 -12.17 4.71 1.84
C VAL A 12 -11.12 5.80 2.04
N PHE A 13 -10.36 6.10 1.00
CA PHE A 13 -9.38 7.18 0.95
C PHE A 13 -9.82 8.27 -0.02
N ALA A 14 -9.53 9.52 0.29
CA ALA A 14 -9.48 10.61 -0.67
C ALA A 14 -8.12 10.64 -1.38
N ALA A 15 -8.06 11.31 -2.53
CA ALA A 15 -6.79 11.51 -3.23
C ALA A 15 -5.84 12.35 -2.37
N GLY A 16 -4.63 11.85 -2.15
CA GLY A 16 -3.61 12.45 -1.29
C GLY A 16 -3.68 12.01 0.18
N ASP A 17 -4.66 11.20 0.59
CA ASP A 17 -4.70 10.66 1.96
C ASP A 17 -3.56 9.68 2.19
N ALA A 18 -3.00 9.68 3.41
CA ALA A 18 -2.03 8.68 3.83
C ALA A 18 -2.69 7.29 3.87
N ALA A 19 -2.18 6.37 3.07
CA ALA A 19 -2.69 5.01 2.91
C ALA A 19 -1.95 3.98 3.79
N GLY A 20 -0.71 4.29 4.19
CA GLY A 20 0.13 3.43 5.03
C GLY A 20 1.59 3.91 5.01
N VAL A 21 2.49 3.14 5.60
CA VAL A 21 3.93 3.40 5.68
C VAL A 21 4.72 2.21 5.14
N VAL A 22 5.79 2.49 4.39
CA VAL A 22 6.83 1.51 4.06
C VAL A 22 8.11 1.87 4.80
N GLU A 23 8.70 0.90 5.51
CA GLU A 23 9.90 1.12 6.31
C GLU A 23 11.04 0.17 5.89
N SER A 24 12.22 0.76 5.76
CA SER A 24 13.50 0.09 5.57
C SER A 24 14.38 0.28 6.81
N THR A 25 15.50 -0.44 6.89
CA THR A 25 16.47 -0.27 8.00
C THR A 25 17.08 1.13 8.12
N LYS A 26 16.86 2.01 7.14
CA LYS A 26 17.49 3.34 7.05
C LYS A 26 16.48 4.49 6.98
N ALA A 27 15.24 4.23 6.58
CA ALA A 27 14.24 5.24 6.30
C ALA A 27 12.83 4.66 6.33
N ALA A 28 11.88 5.45 6.80
CA ALA A 28 10.46 5.24 6.63
C ALA A 28 9.91 6.24 5.62
N SER A 29 8.96 5.81 4.79
CA SER A 29 8.27 6.65 3.83
C SER A 29 6.77 6.41 3.92
N ASP A 30 6.01 7.48 4.01
CA ASP A 30 4.56 7.43 3.90
C ASP A 30 4.16 7.11 2.46
N THR A 31 3.11 6.30 2.33
CA THR A 31 2.44 6.02 1.07
C THR A 31 1.09 6.74 1.06
N TYR A 32 0.74 7.29 -0.10
CA TYR A 32 -0.44 8.12 -0.26
C TYR A 32 -1.35 7.51 -1.32
N ALA A 33 -2.67 7.63 -1.14
CA ALA A 33 -3.65 7.22 -2.12
C ALA A 33 -3.59 8.17 -3.33
N PRO A 34 -3.21 7.70 -4.53
CA PRO A 34 -3.08 8.58 -5.70
C PRO A 34 -4.44 9.08 -6.21
N ILE A 35 -5.51 8.36 -5.89
CA ILE A 35 -6.91 8.65 -6.27
C ILE A 35 -7.82 8.38 -5.09
N GLY A 36 -9.02 8.97 -5.13
CA GLY A 36 -10.09 8.61 -4.20
C GLY A 36 -10.66 7.23 -4.53
N GLY A 37 -10.85 6.38 -3.52
CA GLY A 37 -11.33 5.03 -3.73
C GLY A 37 -11.48 4.20 -2.45
N GLU A 38 -12.08 3.03 -2.61
CA GLU A 38 -12.23 2.02 -1.55
C GLU A 38 -11.19 0.89 -1.72
N VAL A 39 -10.55 0.48 -0.64
CA VAL A 39 -9.61 -0.66 -0.64
C VAL A 39 -10.39 -1.95 -0.82
N ILE A 40 -10.17 -2.63 -1.95
CA ILE A 40 -10.87 -3.88 -2.28
C ILE A 40 -10.02 -5.13 -2.11
N ALA A 41 -8.70 -4.96 -2.05
CA ALA A 41 -7.76 -6.05 -1.81
C ALA A 41 -6.48 -5.50 -1.19
N VAL A 42 -5.84 -6.29 -0.37
CA VAL A 42 -4.49 -6.07 0.16
C VAL A 42 -3.63 -7.27 -0.18
N ASN A 43 -2.35 -7.04 -0.38
CA ASN A 43 -1.41 -8.12 -0.65
C ASN A 43 -0.76 -8.57 0.65
N GLU A 44 -1.24 -9.67 1.21
CA GLU A 44 -0.67 -10.24 2.45
C GLU A 44 0.75 -10.80 2.22
N GLU A 45 1.10 -11.16 0.98
CA GLU A 45 2.42 -11.71 0.65
C GLU A 45 3.54 -10.69 0.89
N VAL A 46 3.33 -9.41 0.58
CA VAL A 46 4.32 -8.35 0.84
C VAL A 46 4.37 -7.94 2.31
N PHE A 47 3.37 -8.32 3.11
CA PHE A 47 3.40 -8.14 4.56
C PHE A 47 4.26 -9.23 5.22
N ASP A 48 4.11 -10.48 4.79
CA ASP A 48 4.93 -11.60 5.27
C ASP A 48 6.37 -11.55 4.71
N SER A 49 6.53 -11.13 3.46
CA SER A 49 7.79 -11.03 2.71
C SER A 49 8.00 -9.64 2.09
N PRO A 50 8.29 -8.61 2.91
CA PRO A 50 8.46 -7.23 2.45
C PRO A 50 9.69 -7.05 1.53
N GLU A 51 10.64 -7.99 1.53
CA GLU A 51 11.76 -8.05 0.59
C GLU A 51 11.33 -8.02 -0.89
N PHE A 52 10.17 -8.58 -1.24
CA PHE A 52 9.70 -8.61 -2.62
C PHE A 52 9.45 -7.22 -3.20
N ILE A 53 9.08 -6.24 -2.38
CA ILE A 53 8.96 -4.84 -2.84
C ILE A 53 10.28 -4.30 -3.41
N ASN A 54 11.43 -4.79 -2.92
CA ASN A 54 12.73 -4.40 -3.47
C ASN A 54 13.10 -5.17 -4.75
N GLU A 55 12.74 -6.45 -4.83
CA GLU A 55 13.14 -7.33 -5.94
C GLU A 55 12.23 -7.17 -7.15
N GLU A 56 10.91 -7.16 -6.91
CA GLU A 56 9.86 -7.13 -7.93
C GLU A 56 8.82 -6.04 -7.60
N PRO A 57 9.19 -4.74 -7.64
CA PRO A 57 8.35 -3.64 -7.17
C PRO A 57 7.03 -3.49 -7.92
N TYR A 58 6.96 -3.95 -9.17
CA TYR A 58 5.75 -3.87 -10.00
C TYR A 58 4.81 -5.06 -9.82
N GLU A 59 5.33 -6.22 -9.38
CA GLU A 59 4.53 -7.40 -9.07
C GLU A 59 4.09 -7.39 -7.59
N SER A 60 4.88 -6.75 -6.73
CA SER A 60 4.66 -6.57 -5.29
C SER A 60 3.74 -5.39 -4.98
N TRP A 61 2.51 -5.43 -5.50
CA TRP A 61 1.48 -4.43 -5.17
C TRP A 61 1.13 -4.48 -3.67
N ILE A 62 0.80 -3.33 -3.05
CA ILE A 62 0.48 -3.24 -1.61
C ILE A 62 -1.03 -3.38 -1.37
N PHE A 63 -1.82 -2.60 -2.10
CA PHE A 63 -3.29 -2.63 -2.05
C PHE A 63 -3.90 -2.28 -3.41
N LYS A 64 -5.15 -2.69 -3.62
CA LYS A 64 -5.95 -2.31 -4.79
C LYS A 64 -7.07 -1.40 -4.35
N LEU A 65 -7.19 -0.26 -5.03
CA LEU A 65 -8.31 0.66 -4.86
C LEU A 65 -9.32 0.46 -5.97
N LYS A 66 -10.59 0.46 -5.60
CA LYS A 66 -11.70 0.73 -6.50
C LYS A 66 -11.94 2.25 -6.54
N PRO A 67 -11.70 2.92 -7.68
CA PRO A 67 -11.93 4.36 -7.79
C PRO A 67 -13.39 4.70 -7.45
N THR A 68 -13.59 5.75 -6.64
CA THR A 68 -14.92 6.30 -6.35
C THR A 68 -15.34 7.41 -7.31
N CYS A 69 -14.41 7.92 -8.12
CA CYS A 69 -14.71 8.85 -9.21
C CYS A 69 -15.32 8.13 -10.42
N GLY A 70 -16.59 8.43 -10.69
CA GLY A 70 -17.25 8.28 -11.98
C GLY A 70 -17.41 9.63 -12.66
#